data_AF-A0A495A2Z6-F1
#
_entry.id   AF-A0A495A2Z6-F1
#
_cell.length_a   1.000
_cell.length_b   1.000
_cell.length_c   1.000
_cell.angle_alpha   90.00
_cell.angle_beta   90.00
_cell.angle_gamma   90.00
#
_symmetry.space_group_name_H-M   'P 1'
#
loop_
_entity.id
_entity.type
_entity.pdbx_description
1 polymer ?
#
loop_
_entity_poly.entity_id
_entity_poly.type
_entity_poly.pdbx_seq_one_letter_code
_entity_poly.pdbx_strand_id
1 'polypeptide(L)'
;MAMPAENGHLVSVNVEAKTGAAAPFKKAFYGQDFSFNPADWKFVDDKGTTANSVMTNPVFNCLDPKELLRDMGPAERASGKIVLDLPSTKGTLIYAPSILDQAWEWTL
;
A
#
# COMPACT_ATOMS: atom_id res chain seq x y z
N MET A 1 15.14 12.23 -9.24
CA MET A 1 14.91 13.56 -8.61
C MET A 1 13.51 13.50 -8.02
N ALA A 2 13.30 13.96 -6.79
CA ALA A 2 11.97 13.91 -6.16
C ALA A 2 10.99 14.80 -6.93
N MET A 3 9.76 14.33 -7.12
CA MET A 3 8.69 15.06 -7.83
C MET A 3 7.66 15.57 -6.81
N PRO A 4 7.01 16.72 -7.07
CA PRO A 4 5.93 17.20 -6.21
C PRO A 4 4.74 16.23 -6.27
N ALA A 5 3.96 16.19 -5.19
CA ALA A 5 2.69 15.46 -5.14
C ALA A 5 1.75 15.92 -6.28
N GLU A 6 1.07 14.98 -6.93
CA GLU A 6 0.05 15.27 -7.94
C GLU A 6 -1.32 15.51 -7.28
N ASN A 7 -1.65 14.78 -6.20
CA ASN A 7 -2.90 14.99 -5.45
C ASN A 7 -2.74 15.97 -4.29
N GLY A 8 -1.50 16.25 -3.87
CA GLY A 8 -1.18 17.31 -2.92
C GLY A 8 -0.49 16.83 -1.65
N HIS A 9 -0.61 15.53 -1.31
CA HIS A 9 -0.03 14.97 -0.10
C HIS A 9 0.62 13.61 -0.33
N LEU A 10 1.96 13.55 -0.33
CA LEU A 10 2.67 12.28 -0.24
C LEU A 10 2.68 11.79 1.20
N VAL A 11 1.95 10.72 1.45
CA VAL A 11 1.78 10.09 2.77
C VAL A 11 2.48 8.74 2.76
N SER A 12 3.37 8.51 3.73
CA SER A 12 4.00 7.21 3.92
C SER A 12 3.20 6.33 4.88
N VAL A 13 2.95 5.09 4.49
CA VAL A 13 2.39 4.06 5.38
C VAL A 13 3.54 3.16 5.83
N ASN A 14 3.80 3.14 7.14
CA ASN A 14 4.76 2.21 7.72
C ASN A 14 4.09 0.86 7.89
N VAL A 15 4.71 -0.18 7.34
CA VAL A 15 4.16 -1.54 7.35
C VAL A 15 5.12 -2.44 8.10
N GLU A 16 4.57 -3.20 9.04
CA GLU A 16 5.20 -4.36 9.66
C GLU A 16 4.36 -5.58 9.36
N ALA A 17 4.91 -6.54 8.62
CA ALA A 17 4.17 -7.68 8.13
C ALA A 17 4.89 -9.00 8.43
N LYS A 18 4.08 -10.05 8.58
CA LYS A 18 4.54 -11.43 8.66
C LYS A 18 3.66 -12.31 7.80
N THR A 19 4.25 -13.10 6.94
CA THR A 19 3.52 -14.06 6.10
C THR A 19 3.39 -15.42 6.78
N GLY A 20 2.34 -16.16 6.41
CA GLY A 20 2.08 -17.51 6.90
C GLY A 20 3.08 -18.55 6.39
N ALA A 21 3.00 -19.77 6.92
CA ALA A 21 3.82 -20.89 6.45
C ALA A 21 3.62 -21.18 4.94
N ALA A 22 4.58 -21.86 4.31
CA ALA A 22 4.65 -22.01 2.86
C ALA A 22 3.39 -22.60 2.20
N ALA A 23 2.82 -23.69 2.73
CA ALA A 23 1.64 -24.31 2.13
C ALA A 23 0.39 -23.40 2.16
N PRO A 24 -0.05 -22.85 3.30
CA PRO A 24 -1.20 -21.95 3.32
C PRO A 24 -0.94 -20.64 2.58
N PHE A 25 0.28 -20.10 2.64
CA PHE A 25 0.65 -18.90 1.88
C PHE A 25 0.51 -19.10 0.38
N LYS A 26 1.14 -20.14 -0.18
CA LYS A 26 1.05 -20.44 -1.61
C LYS A 26 -0.38 -20.71 -2.06
N LYS A 27 -1.20 -21.33 -1.21
CA LYS A 27 -2.63 -21.51 -1.50
C LYS A 27 -3.38 -20.18 -1.57
N ALA A 28 -3.13 -19.27 -0.63
CA ALA A 28 -3.80 -17.97 -0.56
C ALA A 28 -3.40 -17.04 -1.71
N PHE A 29 -2.12 -17.04 -2.09
CA PHE A 29 -1.56 -16.15 -3.11
C PHE A 29 -1.35 -16.83 -4.47
N TYR A 30 -1.99 -17.99 -4.71
CA TYR A 30 -1.88 -18.74 -5.97
C TYR A 30 -0.43 -18.99 -6.42
N GLY A 31 0.46 -19.23 -5.46
CA GLY A 31 1.89 -19.47 -5.66
C GLY A 31 2.74 -18.22 -5.94
N GLN A 32 2.16 -17.02 -5.91
CA GLN A 32 2.87 -15.75 -6.04
C GLN A 32 3.40 -15.26 -4.69
N ASP A 33 4.42 -14.40 -4.74
CA ASP A 33 4.82 -13.60 -3.59
C ASP A 33 3.81 -12.47 -3.37
N PHE A 34 3.80 -11.94 -2.15
CA PHE A 34 2.87 -10.89 -1.75
C PHE A 34 3.53 -9.52 -1.83
N SER A 35 2.87 -8.56 -2.47
CA SER A 35 3.36 -7.18 -2.59
C SER A 35 2.34 -6.20 -2.02
N PHE A 36 2.81 -5.20 -1.27
CA PHE A 36 1.99 -4.05 -0.91
C PHE A 36 2.02 -3.04 -2.05
N ASN A 37 1.26 -3.31 -3.11
CA ASN A 37 1.19 -2.45 -4.28
C ASN A 37 0.31 -1.23 -4.00
N PRO A 38 0.76 0.02 -4.27
CA PRO A 38 -0.08 1.21 -4.20
C PRO A 38 -1.40 1.12 -4.99
N ALA A 39 -1.46 0.30 -6.04
CA ALA A 39 -2.68 0.05 -6.82
C ALA A 39 -3.80 -0.66 -6.02
N ASP A 40 -3.44 -1.36 -4.94
CA ASP A 40 -4.40 -2.04 -4.05
C ASP A 40 -5.00 -1.10 -2.99
N TRP A 41 -4.63 0.19 -3.02
CA TRP A 41 -5.08 1.19 -2.05
C TRP A 41 -6.14 2.10 -2.65
N LYS A 42 -7.09 2.50 -1.81
CA LYS A 42 -8.11 3.51 -2.10
C LYS A 42 -8.15 4.51 -0.96
N PHE A 43 -8.58 5.72 -1.27
CA PHE A 43 -8.81 6.76 -0.29
C PHE A 43 -10.16 7.40 -0.53
N VAL A 44 -10.93 7.57 0.53
CA VAL A 44 -12.20 8.29 0.55
C VAL A 44 -12.05 9.47 1.49
N ASP A 45 -12.23 10.70 1.01
CA ASP A 45 -12.07 11.89 1.84
C ASP A 45 -13.21 12.05 2.88
N ASP A 46 -13.08 13.05 3.76
CA ASP A 46 -14.07 13.37 4.79
C ASP A 46 -15.44 13.83 4.23
N LYS A 47 -15.56 14.02 2.92
CA LYS A 47 -16.79 14.33 2.19
C LYS A 47 -17.38 13.10 1.49
N GLY A 48 -16.75 11.94 1.62
CA GLY A 48 -17.18 10.71 0.96
C GLY A 48 -16.76 10.59 -0.51
N THR A 49 -15.81 11.39 -0.97
CA THR A 49 -15.30 11.36 -2.35
C THR A 49 -14.10 10.43 -2.46
N THR A 50 -14.20 9.43 -3.33
CA THR A 50 -13.09 8.52 -3.62
C THR A 50 -12.06 9.19 -4.52
N ALA A 51 -10.78 9.14 -4.15
CA ALA A 51 -9.68 9.59 -5.00
C ALA A 51 -9.59 8.73 -6.29
N ASN A 52 -9.37 9.37 -7.44
CA ASN A 52 -9.25 8.68 -8.72
C ASN A 52 -8.03 7.74 -8.78
N SER A 53 -6.93 8.12 -8.13
CA SER A 53 -5.74 7.29 -7.93
C SER A 53 -5.00 7.82 -6.70
N VAL A 54 -4.40 6.90 -5.94
CA VAL A 54 -3.40 7.22 -4.90
C VAL A 54 -1.99 6.77 -5.30
N MET A 55 -1.87 6.19 -6.50
CA MET A 55 -0.63 5.70 -7.11
C MET A 55 -0.25 6.63 -8.27
N THR A 56 0.27 7.80 -7.92
CA THR A 56 0.78 8.79 -8.89
C THR A 56 2.27 8.59 -9.12
N ASN A 57 2.86 9.21 -10.15
CA ASN A 57 4.29 9.01 -10.44
C ASN A 57 5.24 9.39 -9.28
N PRO A 58 4.98 10.44 -8.48
CA PRO A 58 5.83 10.82 -7.34
C PRO A 58 5.97 9.74 -6.28
N VAL A 59 4.96 8.88 -6.10
CA VAL A 59 4.95 7.78 -5.12
C VAL A 59 6.19 6.88 -5.25
N PHE A 60 6.62 6.60 -6.48
CA PHE A 60 7.74 5.68 -6.75
C PHE A 60 9.12 6.33 -6.60
N ASN A 61 9.18 7.65 -6.46
CA ASN A 61 10.44 8.41 -6.50
C ASN A 61 10.70 9.22 -5.23
N CYS A 62 9.81 9.13 -4.24
CA CYS A 62 9.86 9.95 -3.02
C CYS A 62 10.81 9.40 -1.95
N LEU A 63 11.06 8.09 -1.92
CA LEU A 63 11.88 7.42 -0.91
C LEU A 63 13.09 6.72 -1.52
N ASP A 64 14.11 6.47 -0.68
CA ASP A 64 15.19 5.54 -1.05
C ASP A 64 14.58 4.13 -1.23
N PRO A 65 14.91 3.39 -2.30
CA PRO A 65 14.43 2.03 -2.50
C PRO A 65 14.66 1.08 -1.31
N LYS A 66 15.62 1.35 -0.42
CA LYS A 66 15.88 0.57 0.80
C LYS A 66 14.84 0.78 1.90
N GLU A 67 14.10 1.88 1.86
CA GLU A 67 13.00 2.14 2.80
C GLU A 67 11.71 1.47 2.35
N LEU A 68 11.60 1.12 1.06
CA LEU A 68 10.41 0.49 0.51
C LEU A 68 10.27 -0.94 1.01
N LEU A 69 9.05 -1.31 1.38
CA LEU A 69 8.72 -2.70 1.63
C LEU A 69 8.86 -3.49 0.32
N ARG A 70 9.60 -4.61 0.38
CA ARG A 70 9.78 -5.51 -0.76
C ARG A 70 8.70 -6.58 -0.78
N ASP A 71 8.59 -7.26 -1.91
CA ASP A 71 7.74 -8.45 -2.04
C ASP A 71 8.13 -9.48 -0.98
N MET A 72 7.12 -10.14 -0.43
CA MET A 72 7.25 -11.07 0.68
C MET A 72 6.88 -12.48 0.24
N GLY A 73 7.82 -13.39 0.43
CA GLY A 73 7.61 -14.82 0.28
C GLY A 73 6.96 -15.45 1.52
N PRO A 74 6.82 -16.79 1.55
CA PRO A 74 6.26 -17.50 2.69
C PRO A 74 7.18 -17.49 3.93
N ALA A 75 6.56 -17.45 5.11
CA ALA A 75 7.21 -17.46 6.43
C ALA A 75 8.22 -16.32 6.66
N GLU A 76 8.04 -15.19 5.99
CA GLU A 76 8.89 -14.02 6.08
C GLU A 76 8.36 -12.99 7.08
N ARG A 77 9.27 -12.12 7.52
CA ARG A 77 8.98 -10.90 8.27
C ARG A 77 9.66 -9.76 7.56
N ALA A 78 8.94 -8.68 7.35
CA ALA A 78 9.50 -7.48 6.75
C ALA A 78 8.90 -6.24 7.38
N SER A 79 9.69 -5.18 7.37
CA SER A 79 9.31 -3.84 7.78
C SER A 79 9.76 -2.87 6.70
N GLY A 80 8.92 -1.93 6.36
CA GLY A 80 9.23 -0.95 5.33
C GLY A 80 8.10 0.04 5.15
N LYS A 81 8.20 0.81 4.09
CA LYS A 81 7.25 1.86 3.77
C LYS A 81 6.64 1.62 2.40
N ILE A 82 5.41 2.09 2.26
CA ILE A 82 4.84 2.45 0.97
C ILE A 82 4.50 3.93 1.00
N VAL A 83 4.42 4.56 -0.17
CA VAL A 83 3.98 5.95 -0.29
C VAL A 83 2.68 5.98 -1.08
N LEU A 84 1.79 6.87 -0.72
CA LEU A 84 0.53 7.13 -1.40
C LEU A 84 0.39 8.64 -1.60
N ASP A 85 -0.21 9.05 -2.71
CA ASP A 85 -0.48 10.46 -2.99
C ASP A 85 -1.96 10.75 -2.77
N LEU A 86 -2.29 11.46 -1.69
CA LEU A 86 -3.65 11.67 -1.24
C LEU A 86 -4.12 13.11 -1.52
N PRO A 87 -5.40 13.32 -1.84
CA PRO A 87 -5.98 14.65 -2.00
C PRO A 87 -6.28 15.36 -0.66
N SER A 88 -6.24 14.62 0.44
CA SER A 88 -6.50 15.12 1.80
C SER A 88 -5.77 14.23 2.81
N THR A 89 -5.47 14.77 3.99
CA THR A 89 -4.97 14.01 5.14
C THR A 89 -6.07 13.58 6.10
N LYS A 90 -7.34 13.83 5.76
CA LYS A 90 -8.53 13.44 6.53
C LYS A 90 -9.45 12.59 5.66
N GLY A 91 -9.82 11.42 6.16
CA GLY A 91 -10.67 10.48 5.44
C GLY A 91 -10.42 9.04 5.86
N THR A 92 -10.82 8.10 5.01
CA THR A 92 -10.60 6.68 5.20
C THR A 92 -9.61 6.16 4.16
N LEU A 93 -8.51 5.60 4.63
CA LEU A 93 -7.57 4.84 3.83
C LEU A 93 -7.98 3.36 3.81
N ILE A 94 -8.03 2.76 2.63
CA ILE A 94 -8.52 1.40 2.42
C ILE A 94 -7.44 0.61 1.69
N TYR A 95 -7.06 -0.54 2.23
CA TYR A 95 -6.23 -1.54 1.56
C TYR A 95 -7.08 -2.74 1.20
N ALA A 96 -7.21 -3.04 -0.10
CA ALA A 96 -8.04 -4.12 -0.62
C ALA A 96 -7.29 -4.84 -1.75
N PRO A 97 -6.30 -5.68 -1.41
CA PRO A 97 -5.50 -6.38 -2.41
C PRO A 97 -6.37 -7.32 -3.24
N SER A 98 -6.32 -7.17 -4.56
CA SER A 98 -7.21 -7.88 -5.50
C SER A 98 -7.17 -9.41 -5.42
N ILE A 99 -6.06 -9.97 -4.93
CA ILE A 99 -5.85 -11.42 -4.79
C ILE A 99 -6.52 -12.01 -3.53
N LEU A 100 -6.92 -11.17 -2.58
CA LEU A 100 -7.57 -11.58 -1.33
C LEU A 100 -9.01 -11.08 -1.31
N ASP A 101 -9.92 -11.90 -0.79
CA ASP A 101 -11.30 -11.48 -0.49
C ASP A 101 -11.38 -10.81 0.90
N GLN A 102 -10.46 -9.86 1.15
CA GLN A 102 -10.31 -9.16 2.41
C GLN A 102 -9.89 -7.71 2.18
N ALA A 103 -10.35 -6.82 3.05
CA ALA A 103 -9.96 -5.41 3.06
C ALA A 103 -9.76 -4.91 4.49
N TRP A 104 -8.96 -3.87 4.61
CA TRP A 104 -8.69 -3.17 5.87
C TRP A 104 -8.89 -1.68 5.66
N GLU A 105 -9.43 -1.03 6.69
CA GLU A 105 -9.76 0.40 6.64
C GLU A 105 -9.19 1.11 7.88
N TRP A 106 -8.70 2.32 7.67
CA TRP A 106 -8.17 3.19 8.72
C TRP A 106 -8.68 4.62 8.53
N THR A 107 -9.15 5.25 9.59
CA THR A 107 -9.47 6.69 9.60
C THR A 107 -8.19 7.48 9.88
N LEU A 108 -7.93 8.49 9.04
CA LEU A 108 -6.81 9.44 9.16
C LEU A 108 -7.22 10.72 9.88
#